data_AF-A0A7X6MWG5-F1
#
_entry.id   AF-A0A7X6MWG5-F1
#
_cell.length_a   1.000
_cell.length_b   1.000
_cell.length_c   1.000
_cell.angle_alpha   90.00
_cell.angle_beta   90.00
_cell.angle_gamma   90.00
#
_symmetry.space_group_name_H-M   'P 1'
#
loop_
_entity.id
_entity.type
_entity.pdbx_description
1 polymer ?
#
loop_
_entity_poly.entity_id
_entity_poly.type
_entity_poly.pdbx_seq_one_letter_code
_entity_poly.pdbx_strand_id
1 'polypeptide(L)' 'MKKWKLFTNLKREEDWINRMQSKGYRLVGVPIPQLYYHFEPCVAEQITTVRIDFRDQLSKEQYQDYLMLFEDSG' A
#
# COMPACT_ATOMS: atom_id res chain seq x y z
N MET A 1 -3.36 -2.86 -16.17
CA MET A 1 -4.15 -1.65 -15.87
C MET A 1 -3.31 -0.66 -15.09
N LYS A 2 -3.09 0.53 -15.64
CA LYS A 2 -2.32 1.61 -15.01
C LYS A 2 -3.28 2.59 -14.32
N LYS A 3 -2.95 3.04 -13.11
CA LYS A 3 -3.79 3.92 -12.29
C LYS A 3 -2.97 5.08 -11.71
N TRP A 4 -3.49 6.29 -11.88
CA TRP A 4 -3.01 7.50 -11.24
C TRP A 4 -3.91 7.80 -10.03
N LYS A 5 -3.34 7.82 -8.84
CA LYS A 5 -4.06 8.15 -7.60
C LYS A 5 -3.07 8.59 -6.53
N LEU A 6 -3.32 9.73 -5.89
CA LEU A 6 -2.45 10.27 -4.86
C LEU A 6 -2.91 9.86 -3.46
N PHE A 7 -1.98 9.40 -2.62
CA PHE A 7 -2.25 9.07 -1.21
C PHE A 7 -1.32 9.80 -0.23
N THR A 8 -1.91 10.47 0.75
CA THR A 8 -1.20 11.09 1.88
C THR A 8 -1.21 10.22 3.14
N ASN A 9 -1.98 9.13 3.14
CA ASN A 9 -2.15 8.24 4.28
C ASN A 9 -1.91 6.78 3.84
N LEU A 10 -0.98 6.10 4.52
CA LEU A 10 -0.60 4.70 4.23
C LEU A 10 -1.79 3.75 4.30
N LYS A 11 -2.64 3.88 5.32
CA LYS A 11 -3.78 2.99 5.50
C LYS A 11 -4.78 3.11 4.35
N ARG A 12 -5.05 4.35 3.89
CA ARG A 12 -5.92 4.59 2.73
C ARG A 12 -5.35 4.02 1.43
N GLU A 13 -4.03 4.08 1.27
CA GLU A 13 -3.33 3.49 0.13
C GLU A 13 -3.46 1.95 0.14
N GLU A 14 -3.13 1.33 1.28
CA GLU A 14 -3.26 -0.11 1.52
C GLU A 14 -4.69 -0.61 1.26
N ASP A 15 -5.69 0.02 1.89
CA ASP A 15 -7.10 -0.36 1.73
C ASP A 15 -7.56 -0.25 0.27
N TRP A 16 -7.06 0.76 -0.45
CA TRP A 16 -7.38 0.91 -1.86
C TRP A 16 -6.71 -0.17 -2.73
N ILE A 17 -5.45 -0.50 -2.47
CA ILE A 17 -4.75 -1.60 -3.15
C ILE A 17 -5.52 -2.90 -2.90
N ASN A 18 -5.83 -3.23 -1.65
CA ASN A 18 -6.56 -4.45 -1.30
C ASN A 18 -7.96 -4.52 -1.90
N ARG A 19 -8.67 -3.39 -2.02
CA ARG A 19 -9.95 -3.32 -2.75
C ARG A 19 -9.79 -3.52 -4.26
N MET A 20 -8.69 -3.07 -4.86
CA MET A 20 -8.40 -3.40 -6.26
C MET A 20 -8.14 -4.90 -6.38
N GLN A 21 -7.41 -5.46 -5.41
CA GLN A 21 -7.06 -6.86 -5.47
C GLN A 21 -8.26 -7.78 -5.32
N SER A 22 -9.20 -7.48 -4.41
CA SER A 22 -10.46 -8.22 -4.24
C SER A 22 -11.37 -8.25 -5.47
N LYS A 23 -11.09 -7.42 -6.48
CA LYS A 23 -11.79 -7.41 -7.77
C LYS A 23 -11.11 -8.29 -8.83
N GLY A 24 -10.14 -9.12 -8.45
CA GLY A 24 -9.40 -9.96 -9.38
C GLY A 24 -8.23 -9.24 -10.06
N TYR A 25 -7.59 -8.30 -9.36
CA TYR A 25 -6.36 -7.67 -9.84
C TYR A 25 -5.20 -7.96 -8.89
N ARG A 26 -3.97 -7.89 -9.38
CA ARG A 26 -2.75 -7.98 -8.57
C ARG A 26 -1.90 -6.77 -8.82
N LEU A 27 -1.39 -6.14 -7.76
CA LEU A 27 -0.42 -5.06 -7.89
C LEU A 27 0.92 -5.66 -8.34
N VAL A 28 1.47 -5.18 -9.45
CA VAL A 28 2.73 -5.67 -10.03
C VAL A 28 3.84 -4.62 -10.03
N GLY A 29 3.51 -3.37 -9.72
CA GLY A 29 4.52 -2.32 -9.55
C GLY A 29 3.93 -0.97 -9.16
N VAL A 30 4.79 -0.14 -8.59
CA VAL A 30 4.49 1.24 -8.20
C VAL A 30 5.61 2.15 -8.74
N PRO A 31 5.62 2.48 -10.05
CA PRO A 31 6.75 3.18 -10.65
C PRO A 31 6.94 4.61 -10.14
N ILE A 32 5.88 5.25 -9.65
CA ILE A 32 5.96 6.52 -8.91
C ILE A 32 5.26 6.29 -7.57
N PRO A 33 6.01 6.22 -6.45
CA PRO A 33 5.45 6.00 -5.13
C PRO A 33 4.30 6.96 -4.86
N GLN A 34 3.23 6.47 -4.23
CA GLN A 34 2.04 7.24 -3.84
C GLN A 34 1.17 7.79 -4.97
N LEU A 35 1.58 7.65 -6.23
CA LEU A 35 0.93 8.35 -7.35
C LEU A 35 0.56 7.42 -8.51
N TYR A 36 1.43 6.46 -8.86
CA TYR A 36 1.27 5.65 -10.07
C TYR A 36 1.44 4.16 -9.81
N TYR A 37 0.38 3.41 -10.13
CA TYR A 37 0.25 2.00 -9.80
C TYR A 37 -0.03 1.16 -11.04
N HIS A 38 0.58 -0.01 -11.11
CA HIS A 38 0.37 -0.97 -12.17
C HIS A 38 -0.24 -2.26 -11.62
N PHE A 39 -1.41 -2.63 -12.14
CA PHE A 39 -2.13 -3.84 -11.80
C PHE A 39 -2.28 -4.77 -13.00
N GLU A 40 -2.33 -6.07 -12.77
CA GLU A 40 -2.66 -7.09 -13.79
C GLU A 40 -3.89 -7.89 -13.36
N PRO A 41 -4.70 -8.41 -14.31
CA PRO A 41 -5.76 -9.37 -13.97
C PRO A 41 -5.16 -10.60 -13.27
N CYS A 42 -5.78 -11.04 -12.20
CA CYS A 42 -5.37 -12.22 -11.44
C CYS A 42 -6.59 -13.13 -11.26
N VAL A 43 -6.48 -14.36 -11.75
CA VAL A 43 -7.53 -15.39 -11.67
C VAL A 43 -7.29 -16.32 -10.47
N ALA A 44 -6.20 -16.14 -9.74
CA ALA A 44 -5.87 -17.00 -8.60
C ALA A 44 -6.92 -16.86 -7.48
N GLU A 45 -7.37 -18.00 -6.95
CA GLU A 45 -8.30 -18.08 -5.82
C GLU A 45 -7.75 -17.42 -4.54
N GLN A 46 -6.43 -17.26 -4.46
CA GLN A 46 -5.73 -16.63 -3.34
C GLN A 46 -5.10 -15.31 -3.77
N ILE A 47 -5.85 -14.24 -3.53
CA ILE A 47 -5.37 -12.87 -3.62
C ILE A 47 -4.65 -12.52 -2.31
N THR A 48 -3.34 -12.26 -2.38
CA THR A 48 -2.55 -11.88 -1.20
C THR A 48 -2.86 -10.46 -0.77
N THR A 49 -3.20 -10.27 0.51
CA THR A 49 -3.36 -8.95 1.11
C THR A 49 -2.02 -8.22 1.14
N VAL A 50 -1.99 -7.00 0.62
CA VAL A 50 -0.84 -6.10 0.73
C VAL A 50 -0.89 -5.41 2.08
N ARG A 51 0.27 -5.32 2.74
CA ARG A 51 0.49 -4.53 3.95
C ARG A 51 1.69 -3.61 3.73
N ILE A 52 1.54 -2.33 4.06
CA ILE A 52 2.59 -1.32 3.88
C ILE A 52 3.15 -0.94 5.25
N ASP A 53 4.32 -1.49 5.59
CA ASP A 53 4.93 -1.27 6.90
C ASP A 53 5.78 0.02 6.97
N PHE A 54 6.31 0.50 5.83
CA PHE A 54 7.18 1.67 5.77
C PHE A 54 7.22 2.31 4.38
N ARG A 55 7.58 3.60 4.31
CA ARG A 55 8.07 4.29 3.09
C ARG A 55 8.96 5.48 3.45
N ASP A 56 9.77 5.96 2.51
CA ASP A 56 10.75 7.04 2.76
C ASP A 56 10.13 8.40 3.14
N GLN A 57 8.91 8.68 2.67
CA GLN A 57 8.23 9.96 2.87
C GLN A 57 7.02 9.79 3.77
N LEU A 58 7.24 9.64 5.08
CA LEU A 58 6.16 9.61 6.08
C LEU A 58 5.79 11.02 6.52
N SER A 59 4.51 11.22 6.86
CA SER A 59 4.14 12.40 7.65
C SER A 59 4.80 12.32 9.03
N LYS A 60 4.94 13.45 9.71
CA LYS A 60 5.49 13.48 11.09
C LYS A 60 4.74 12.53 12.02
N GLU A 61 3.41 12.49 11.90
CA GLU A 61 2.54 11.59 12.68
C GLU A 61 2.82 10.12 12.36
N GLN A 62 2.84 9.73 11.08
CA GLN A 62 3.13 8.36 10.67
C GLN A 62 4.53 7.90 11.08
N TYR A 63 5.49 8.83 11.09
CA TYR A 63 6.84 8.52 11.57
C TYR A 63 6.87 8.29 13.08
N GLN A 64 6.10 9.06 13.86
CA GLN A 64 5.96 8.83 15.30
C GLN A 64 5.27 7.49 15.59
N ASP A 65 4.20 7.17 14.86
CA ASP A 65 3.51 5.86 14.96
C ASP A 65 4.48 4.70 14.67
N TYR A 66 5.33 4.85 13.64
CA TYR A 66 6.36 3.87 13.32
C TYR A 66 7.37 3.71 14.46
N LEU A 67 7.86 4.80 15.06
CA LEU A 67 8.79 4.73 16.20
C LEU A 67 8.16 4.06 17.42
N MET A 68 6.92 4.41 17.76
CA MET A 68 6.18 3.84 18.89
C MET A 68 6.00 2.32 18.75
N LEU A 69 5.82 1.79 17.53
CA LEU A 69 5.70 0.35 17.28
C LEU A 69 6.91 -0.44 17.82
N PHE A 70 8.10 0.17 17.80
CA PHE A 70 9.34 -0.48 18.24
C PHE A 70 9.74 -0.11 19.67
N GLU A 71 9.16 0.95 20.27
CA GLU A 71 9.42 1.33 21.67
C GLU A 71 8.93 0.27 22.67
N ASP A 72 7.77 -0.33 22.41
CA ASP A 72 7.19 -1.38 23.27
C ASP A 72 7.89 -2.75 23.15
N SER A 73 8.83 -2.89 22.19
CA SER A 73 9.55 -4.15 21.91
C SER A 73 11.01 -4.15 22.40
N GLY A 74 11.43 -3.11 23.14
CA GLY A 74 12.79 -2.89 23.63
C GLY A 74 13.00 -3.23 25.11
#